data_AF-A0A7S2DAF1-F1
#
_entry.id   AF-A0A7S2DAF1-F1
#
_cell.length_a   1.000
_cell.length_b   1.000
_cell.length_c   1.000
_cell.angle_alpha   90.00
_cell.angle_beta   90.00
_cell.angle_gamma   90.00
#
_symmetry.space_group_name_H-M   'P 1'
#
loop_
_entity.id
_entity.type
_entity.pdbx_description
1 polymer ?
#
loop_
_entity_poly.entity_id
_entity_poly.type
_entity_poly.pdbx_seq_one_letter_code
_entity_poly.pdbx_strand_id
1 'polypeptide(L)'
;AMQTIGIKKEDMGAVFSIIASVLNLGNSKFDAPPNNSEGSMVMQECNHAIEMSAKLLGVTRKDLEGALCNTTRVTVREKIRSPVNVRQASDNRDALAKALYGILFNFI
;
A
#
# COMPACT_ATOMS: atom_id res chain seq x y z
N ALA A 1 -19.45 -20.71 -4.78
CA ALA A 1 -18.68 -20.26 -3.60
C ALA A 1 -18.92 -18.77 -3.33
N MET A 2 -18.28 -17.82 -4.03
CA MET A 2 -18.46 -16.37 -3.76
C MET A 2 -19.87 -15.83 -4.08
N GLN A 3 -20.53 -16.29 -5.16
CA GLN A 3 -21.94 -15.95 -5.43
C GLN A 3 -22.90 -16.62 -4.44
N THR A 4 -22.46 -17.69 -3.78
CA THR A 4 -23.27 -18.45 -2.82
C THR A 4 -23.33 -17.73 -1.46
N ILE A 5 -22.36 -16.86 -1.17
CA ILE A 5 -22.30 -16.03 0.04
C ILE A 5 -22.81 -14.59 -0.20
N GLY A 6 -23.42 -14.30 -1.35
CA GLY A 6 -24.09 -13.02 -1.61
C GLY A 6 -23.26 -11.94 -2.31
N ILE A 7 -22.00 -12.19 -2.67
CA ILE A 7 -21.19 -11.25 -3.44
C ILE A 7 -21.72 -11.17 -4.87
N LYS A 8 -22.14 -9.98 -5.31
CA LYS A 8 -22.61 -9.75 -6.69
C LYS A 8 -21.43 -9.85 -7.66
N LYS A 9 -21.70 -10.28 -8.89
CA LYS A 9 -20.66 -10.36 -9.95
C LYS A 9 -19.96 -9.02 -10.19
N GLU A 10 -20.70 -7.93 -10.06
CA GLU A 10 -20.20 -6.56 -10.23
C GLU A 10 -19.12 -6.22 -9.21
N ASP A 11 -19.22 -6.77 -8.00
CA ASP A 11 -18.31 -6.48 -6.90
C ASP A 11 -17.10 -7.44 -6.84
N MET A 12 -17.17 -8.58 -7.54
CA MET A 12 -16.06 -9.54 -7.60
C MET A 12 -14.79 -8.89 -8.17
N GLY A 13 -14.93 -7.94 -9.09
CA GLY A 13 -13.80 -7.19 -9.64
C GLY A 13 -13.03 -6.40 -8.58
N ALA A 14 -13.76 -5.75 -7.66
CA ALA A 14 -13.16 -5.01 -6.55
C ALA A 14 -12.45 -5.96 -5.57
N VAL A 15 -13.10 -7.09 -5.23
CA VAL A 15 -12.50 -8.14 -4.39
C VAL A 15 -11.19 -8.65 -4.97
N PHE A 16 -11.16 -9.04 -6.25
CA PHE A 16 -9.94 -9.51 -6.89
C PHE A 16 -8.87 -8.43 -6.98
N SER A 17 -9.27 -7.18 -7.20
CA SER A 17 -8.33 -6.05 -7.25
C SER A 17 -7.66 -5.81 -5.91
N ILE A 18 -8.39 -5.92 -4.79
CA ILE A 18 -7.83 -5.81 -3.44
C ILE A 18 -6.87 -6.96 -3.16
N ILE A 19 -7.27 -8.21 -3.43
CA ILE A 19 -6.40 -9.39 -3.21
C ILE A 19 -5.11 -9.28 -4.04
N ALA A 20 -5.23 -8.93 -5.32
CA ALA A 20 -4.07 -8.75 -6.19
C ALA A 20 -3.17 -7.60 -5.70
N SER A 21 -3.74 -6.50 -5.22
CA SER A 21 -2.97 -5.39 -4.62
C SER A 21 -2.17 -5.86 -3.41
N VAL A 22 -2.81 -6.62 -2.50
CA VAL A 22 -2.14 -7.12 -1.28
C VAL A 22 -1.00 -8.08 -1.64
N LEU A 23 -1.20 -8.97 -2.62
CA LEU A 23 -0.16 -9.89 -3.08
C LEU A 23 1.06 -9.15 -3.65
N ASN A 24 0.82 -8.12 -4.46
CA ASN A 24 1.89 -7.29 -5.03
C ASN A 24 2.59 -6.45 -3.94
N LEU A 25 1.83 -5.86 -3.02
CA LEU A 25 2.38 -5.10 -1.90
C LEU A 25 3.23 -5.98 -0.98
N GLY A 26 2.78 -7.17 -0.62
CA GLY A 26 3.48 -8.07 0.32
C GLY A 26 4.89 -8.47 -0.12
N ASN A 27 5.14 -8.49 -1.44
CA ASN A 27 6.46 -8.78 -2.01
C ASN A 27 7.37 -7.54 -2.14
N SER A 28 6.85 -6.35 -1.86
CA SER A 28 7.60 -5.10 -1.99
C SER A 28 8.58 -4.93 -0.83
N LYS A 29 9.82 -4.59 -1.16
CA LYS A 29 10.93 -4.36 -0.23
C LYS A 29 11.41 -2.91 -0.34
N PHE A 30 12.05 -2.46 0.74
CA PHE A 30 12.56 -1.10 0.86
C PHE A 30 14.04 -1.12 1.21
N ASP A 31 14.76 -0.09 0.77
CA ASP A 31 16.18 0.09 1.04
C ASP A 31 16.45 1.51 1.56
N ALA A 32 17.63 1.70 2.16
CA ALA A 32 18.11 3.00 2.54
C ALA A 32 18.44 3.82 1.27
N PRO A 33 18.13 5.12 1.23
CA PRO A 33 18.48 5.96 0.10
C PRO A 33 20.02 6.07 -0.06
N PRO A 34 20.54 6.15 -1.29
CA PRO A 34 21.98 6.18 -1.56
C PRO A 34 22.69 7.44 -1.04
N ASN A 35 21.94 8.46 -0.62
CA ASN A 35 22.47 9.69 -0.03
C ASN A 35 22.67 9.60 1.49
N ASN A 36 22.60 8.41 2.09
CA ASN A 36 22.69 8.18 3.55
C ASN A 36 21.68 8.98 4.37
N SER A 37 20.53 9.34 3.80
CA SER A 37 19.42 9.94 4.55
C SER A 37 18.74 8.88 5.42
N GLU A 38 18.15 9.29 6.55
CA GLU A 38 17.40 8.41 7.46
C GLU A 38 16.06 7.88 6.87
N GLY A 39 15.79 8.18 5.61
CA GLY A 39 14.57 7.76 4.92
C GLY A 39 14.60 6.33 4.39
N SER A 40 13.66 6.03 3.51
CA SER A 40 13.52 4.75 2.82
C SER A 40 13.11 4.98 1.38
N MET A 41 13.51 4.08 0.49
CA MET A 41 13.05 4.04 -0.89
C MET A 41 12.61 2.63 -1.27
N VAL A 42 11.68 2.51 -2.23
CA VAL A 42 11.31 1.22 -2.79
C VAL A 42 12.50 0.66 -3.58
N MET A 43 12.79 -0.63 -3.39
CA MET A 43 13.83 -1.32 -4.15
C MET A 43 13.48 -1.35 -5.65
N GLN A 44 14.48 -1.24 -6.53
CA GLN A 44 14.22 -1.12 -7.97
C GLN A 44 13.45 -2.32 -8.54
N GLU A 45 13.74 -3.53 -8.04
CA GLU A 45 13.04 -4.76 -8.41
C GLU A 45 11.56 -4.77 -8.01
N CYS A 46 11.16 -3.93 -7.04
CA CYS A 46 9.79 -3.83 -6.55
C CYS A 46 8.98 -2.73 -7.24
N ASN A 47 9.59 -1.92 -8.12
CA ASN A 47 8.90 -0.83 -8.81
C ASN A 47 7.64 -1.30 -9.57
N HIS A 48 7.73 -2.45 -10.27
CA HIS A 48 6.60 -3.00 -11.00
C HIS A 48 5.45 -3.42 -10.06
N ALA A 49 5.77 -4.01 -8.91
CA ALA A 49 4.78 -4.43 -7.93
C ALA A 49 4.04 -3.23 -7.32
N ILE A 50 4.76 -2.14 -7.02
CA ILE A 50 4.16 -0.90 -6.54
C ILE A 50 3.29 -0.23 -7.61
N GLU A 51 3.74 -0.17 -8.86
CA GLU A 51 2.96 0.37 -9.99
C GLU A 51 1.64 -0.41 -10.17
N MET A 52 1.70 -1.73 -10.18
CA MET A 52 0.53 -2.59 -10.29
C MET A 52 -0.41 -2.43 -9.10
N SER A 53 0.12 -2.35 -7.88
CA SER A 53 -0.67 -2.12 -6.67
C SER A 53 -1.38 -0.77 -6.72
N ALA A 54 -0.69 0.29 -7.15
CA ALA A 54 -1.27 1.62 -7.28
C ALA A 54 -2.44 1.62 -8.29
N LYS A 55 -2.24 0.97 -9.44
CA LYS A 55 -3.28 0.82 -10.47
C LYS A 55 -4.50 0.08 -9.97
N LEU A 56 -4.31 -1.03 -9.27
CA LEU A 56 -5.40 -1.86 -8.73
C LEU A 56 -6.17 -1.16 -7.59
N LEU A 57 -5.48 -0.31 -6.81
CA LEU A 57 -6.09 0.51 -5.76
C LEU A 57 -6.68 1.82 -6.29
N GLY A 58 -6.49 2.15 -7.57
CA GLY A 58 -6.98 3.39 -8.18
C GLY A 58 -6.27 4.65 -7.67
N VAL A 59 -5.01 4.53 -7.22
CA VAL A 59 -4.19 5.65 -6.73
C VAL A 59 -2.98 5.87 -7.63
N THR A 60 -2.31 7.01 -7.51
CA THR A 60 -1.06 7.21 -8.22
C THR A 60 0.08 6.44 -7.54
N ARG A 61 1.06 5.98 -8.33
CA ARG A 61 2.29 5.37 -7.78
C ARG A 61 2.96 6.28 -6.75
N LYS A 62 3.04 7.58 -7.03
CA LYS A 62 3.68 8.56 -6.14
C LYS A 62 2.97 8.68 -4.79
N ASP A 63 1.64 8.64 -4.78
CA ASP A 63 0.87 8.69 -3.54
C ASP A 63 1.05 7.42 -2.71
N LEU A 64 1.05 6.25 -3.37
CA LEU A 64 1.31 4.98 -2.70
C LEU A 64 2.72 4.92 -2.11
N GLU A 65 3.75 5.24 -2.90
CA GLU A 65 5.13 5.33 -2.40
C GLU A 65 5.27 6.38 -1.29
N GLY A 66 4.60 7.51 -1.44
CA GLY A 66 4.60 8.56 -0.44
C GLY A 66 3.94 8.15 0.87
N ALA A 67 2.95 7.26 0.84
CA ALA A 67 2.31 6.68 2.03
C ALA A 67 3.13 5.57 2.67
N LEU A 68 3.90 4.82 1.88
CA LEU A 68 4.79 3.76 2.38
C LEU A 68 6.06 4.34 3.00
N CYS A 69 6.72 5.27 2.30
CA CYS A 69 8.03 5.81 2.66
C CYS A 69 8.01 7.12 3.46
N ASN A 70 6.83 7.70 3.72
CA ASN A 70 6.70 8.86 4.61
C ASN A 70 5.56 8.68 5.59
N THR A 71 5.71 9.28 6.77
CA THR A 71 4.60 9.50 7.69
C THR A 71 4.06 10.90 7.51
N THR A 72 2.74 11.06 7.65
CA THR A 72 2.10 12.38 7.60
C THR A 72 1.44 12.67 8.93
N ARG A 73 1.91 13.70 9.63
CA ARG A 73 1.31 14.19 10.87
C ARG A 73 0.51 15.46 10.57
N VAL A 74 -0.76 15.45 10.92
CA VAL A 74 -1.63 16.63 10.83
C VAL A 74 -1.60 17.33 12.19
N THR A 75 -1.20 18.59 12.19
CA THR A 75 -1.28 19.49 13.35
C THR A 75 -2.35 20.54 13.10
N VAL A 76 -2.72 21.31 14.13
CA VAL A 76 -3.70 22.41 14.02
C VAL A 76 -3.30 23.47 12.97
N ARG A 77 -2.00 23.61 12.71
CA ARG A 77 -1.47 24.60 11.76
C ARG A 77 -1.14 24.03 10.39
N GLU A 78 -0.66 22.78 10.32
CA GLU A 78 -0.10 22.25 9.07
C GLU A 78 -0.01 20.73 9.01
N LYS A 79 0.17 20.22 7.78
CA LYS A 79 0.40 18.81 7.47
C LYS A 79 1.89 18.57 7.23
N ILE A 80 2.55 17.95 8.20
CA ILE A 80 3.99 17.67 8.16
C ILE A 80 4.20 16.28 7.56
N ARG A 81 4.94 16.20 6.46
CA ARG A 81 5.43 14.93 5.90
C ARG A 81 6.89 14.72 6.29
N SER A 82 7.19 13.56 6.86
CA SER A 82 8.55 13.19 7.25
C SER A 82 8.89 11.82 6.67
N PRO A 83 10.10 11.64 6.10
CA PRO A 83 10.57 10.32 5.68
C PRO A 83 10.57 9.34 6.84
N VAL A 84 10.35 8.06 6.54
CA VAL A 84 10.49 6.98 7.51
C VAL A 84 11.64 6.06 7.13
N ASN A 85 12.19 5.33 8.10
CA ASN A 85 13.23 4.35 7.81
C ASN A 85 12.67 3.06 7.18
N VAL A 86 13.55 2.19 6.67
CA VAL A 86 13.19 0.93 5.99
C VAL A 86 12.25 0.04 6.81
N ARG A 87 12.47 -0.03 8.13
CA ARG A 87 11.62 -0.83 9.03
C ARG A 87 10.22 -0.26 9.11
N GLN A 88 10.11 1.05 9.34
CA GLN A 88 8.83 1.75 9.38
C GLN A 88 8.08 1.69 8.05
N ALA A 89 8.78 1.75 6.91
CA ALA A 89 8.16 1.55 5.60
C ALA A 89 7.58 0.15 5.43
N SER A 90 8.27 -0.87 5.96
CA SER A 90 7.77 -2.24 5.99
C SER A 90 6.55 -2.37 6.92
N ASP A 91 6.58 -1.72 8.09
CA ASP A 91 5.43 -1.67 9.00
C ASP A 91 4.22 -0.97 8.34
N ASN A 92 4.44 0.11 7.58
CA ASN A 92 3.40 0.81 6.82
C ASN A 92 2.78 -0.08 5.73
N ARG A 93 3.60 -0.84 5.00
CA ARG A 93 3.14 -1.83 4.01
C ARG A 93 2.25 -2.87 4.68
N ASP A 94 2.67 -3.43 5.81
CA ASP A 94 1.92 -4.46 6.52
C ASP A 94 0.62 -3.92 7.11
N ALA A 95 0.64 -2.69 7.62
CA ALA A 95 -0.56 -1.99 8.07
C ALA A 95 -1.55 -1.75 6.91
N LEU A 96 -1.06 -1.34 5.74
CA LEU A 96 -1.88 -1.17 4.55
C LEU A 96 -2.50 -2.50 4.10
N ALA A 97 -1.70 -3.57 4.06
CA ALA A 97 -2.20 -4.91 3.72
C ALA A 97 -3.30 -5.38 4.69
N LYS A 98 -3.11 -5.17 6.01
CA LYS A 98 -4.13 -5.47 7.02
C LYS A 98 -5.40 -4.63 6.84
N ALA A 99 -5.27 -3.34 6.54
CA ALA A 99 -6.41 -2.47 6.28
C ALA A 99 -7.20 -2.91 5.05
N LEU A 100 -6.50 -3.28 3.96
CA LEU A 100 -7.11 -3.81 2.75
C LEU A 100 -7.85 -5.13 2.99
N TYR A 101 -7.27 -6.04 3.78
CA TYR A 101 -7.97 -7.26 4.21
C TYR A 101 -9.21 -6.96 5.07
N GLY A 102 -9.14 -5.97 5.96
CA GLY A 102 -10.27 -5.53 6.77
C GLY A 102 -11.42 -5.00 5.90
N ILE A 103 -11.11 -4.19 4.89
CA ILE A 103 -12.10 -3.70 3.91
C ILE A 103 -12.72 -4.86 3.15
N LEU A 104 -11.89 -5.80 2.66
CA LEU A 104 -12.38 -6.98 1.96
C LEU A 104 -13.33 -7.80 2.84
N PHE A 105 -12.96 -8.05 4.09
CA PHE A 105 -13.80 -8.81 5.01
C PHE A 105 -15.12 -8.09 5.33
N ASN A 106 -15.10 -6.76 5.52
CA ASN A 106 -16.32 -5.97 5.73
C ASN A 106 -17.24 -5.93 4.51
N PHE A 107 -16.70 -6.21 3.31
CA PHE A 107 -17.46 -6.23 2.06
C PHE A 107 -18.19 -7.56 1.83
N ILE A 108 -17.77 -8.63 2.51
CA ILE A 108 -18.35 -9.98 2.44
C ILE A 108 -19.43 -10.12 3.51
#